data_AF-A0A433PD28-F1
#
_entry.id   AF-A0A433PD28-F1
#
_cell.length_a   1.000
_cell.length_b   1.000
_cell.length_c   1.000
_cell.angle_alpha   90.00
_cell.angle_beta   90.00
_cell.angle_gamma   90.00
#
_symmetry.space_group_name_H-M   'P 1'
#
loop_
_entity.id
_entity.type
_entity.pdbx_description
1 polymer ?
#
loop_
_entity_poly.entity_id
_entity_poly.type
_entity_poly.pdbx_seq_one_letter_code
_entity_poly.pdbx_strand_id
1 'polypeptide(L)'
;NVLRLRDQKQLDFEELSDYLQSAKLEHERTLHPRLAERGMDLRNYINDKINDIRGVDQEKARQDKIVRLDSKIKELEDEVGKSHFISESFSAQVVKEYHAFQQAKAIEMKESLAAYTDAHVEFYKQVGSGGPL
;
A
#
# COMPACT_ATOMS: atom_id res chain seq x y z
N ASN A 1 -8.73 13.65 7.51
CA ASN A 1 -9.37 13.70 6.17
C ASN A 1 -9.26 12.31 5.56
N VAL A 2 -10.37 11.77 5.05
CA VAL A 2 -10.51 10.44 4.43
C VAL A 2 -9.51 10.23 3.28
N LEU A 3 -9.20 11.28 2.51
CA LEU A 3 -8.21 11.22 1.43
C LEU A 3 -6.81 10.91 1.94
N ARG A 4 -6.39 11.51 3.05
CA ARG A 4 -5.09 11.23 3.66
C ARG A 4 -4.99 9.78 4.14
N LEU A 5 -6.11 9.21 4.61
CA LEU A 5 -6.16 7.81 5.04
C LEU A 5 -6.10 6.85 3.84
N ARG A 6 -6.74 7.19 2.72
CA ARG A 6 -6.57 6.46 1.45
C ARG A 6 -5.11 6.46 1.03
N ASP A 7 -4.48 7.62 1.00
CA ASP A 7 -3.11 7.78 0.53
C ASP A 7 -2.14 6.99 1.44
N GLN A 8 -2.38 6.97 2.76
CA GLN A 8 -1.64 6.12 3.68
C GLN A 8 -1.80 4.63 3.32
N LYS A 9 -3.01 4.15 3.02
CA LYS A 9 -3.24 2.75 2.66
C LYS A 9 -2.58 2.37 1.33
N GLN A 10 -2.54 3.30 0.40
CA GLN A 10 -1.82 3.11 -0.85
C GLN A 10 -0.32 3.01 -0.62
N LEU A 11 0.26 3.90 0.20
CA LEU A 11 1.66 3.85 0.60
C LEU A 11 2.02 2.54 1.32
N ASP A 12 1.18 2.10 2.26
CA ASP A 12 1.37 0.83 2.99
C ASP A 12 1.46 -0.36 2.00
N PHE A 13 0.61 -0.38 0.97
CA PHE A 13 0.63 -1.40 -0.08
C PHE A 13 1.89 -1.33 -0.95
N GLU A 14 2.30 -0.12 -1.35
CA GLU A 14 3.50 0.10 -2.17
C GLU A 14 4.77 -0.32 -1.42
N GLU A 15 4.91 0.09 -0.16
CA GLU A 15 6.05 -0.31 0.68
C GLU A 15 6.13 -1.84 0.86
N LEU A 16 5.01 -2.50 1.14
CA LEU A 16 4.97 -3.97 1.24
C LEU A 16 5.36 -4.65 -0.08
N SER A 17 4.93 -4.09 -1.21
CA SER A 17 5.28 -4.60 -2.54
C SER A 17 6.78 -4.47 -2.82
N ASP A 18 7.38 -3.35 -2.44
CA ASP A 18 8.83 -3.12 -2.56
C ASP A 18 9.64 -4.07 -1.66
N TYR A 19 9.17 -4.32 -0.43
CA TYR A 19 9.79 -5.30 0.46
C TYR A 19 9.72 -6.72 -0.11
N LEU A 20 8.57 -7.10 -0.68
CA LEU A 20 8.39 -8.38 -1.35
C LEU A 20 9.35 -8.53 -2.53
N GLN A 21 9.44 -7.52 -3.40
CA GLN A 21 10.35 -7.53 -4.54
C GLN A 21 11.82 -7.67 -4.09
N SER A 22 12.21 -6.93 -3.05
CA SER A 22 13.54 -7.01 -2.48
C SER A 22 13.86 -8.40 -1.92
N ALA A 23 12.91 -9.03 -1.22
CA ALA A 23 13.05 -10.38 -0.71
C ALA A 23 13.20 -11.43 -1.84
N LYS A 24 12.41 -11.30 -2.91
CA LYS A 24 12.51 -12.15 -4.11
C LYS A 24 13.88 -12.02 -4.78
N LEU A 25 14.39 -10.80 -4.92
CA LEU A 25 15.73 -10.56 -5.48
C LEU A 25 16.85 -11.17 -4.62
N GLU A 26 16.74 -11.07 -3.29
CA GLU A 26 17.70 -11.70 -2.38
C GLU A 26 17.66 -13.23 -2.47
N HIS A 27 16.46 -13.80 -2.58
CA HIS A 27 16.26 -15.23 -2.77
C HIS A 27 16.92 -15.74 -4.05
N GLU A 28 16.64 -15.11 -5.20
CA GLU A 28 17.24 -15.42 -6.50
C GLU A 28 18.78 -15.35 -6.45
N ARG A 29 19.34 -14.30 -5.84
CA ARG A 29 20.79 -14.17 -5.66
C ARG A 29 21.39 -15.27 -4.78
N THR A 30 20.64 -15.74 -3.79
CA THR A 30 21.09 -16.79 -2.87
C THR A 30 21.07 -18.18 -3.55
N LEU A 31 20.08 -18.42 -4.41
CA LEU A 31 19.94 -19.63 -5.25
C LEU A 31 21.02 -19.74 -6.33
N HIS A 32 21.39 -18.62 -6.98
CA HIS A 32 22.30 -18.61 -8.12
C HIS A 32 23.60 -17.82 -7.86
N PRO A 33 24.49 -18.30 -6.95
CA PRO A 33 25.76 -17.63 -6.62
C PRO A 33 26.87 -17.79 -7.68
N ARG A 34 26.73 -18.70 -8.65
CA ARG A 34 27.86 -19.30 -9.43
C ARG A 34 28.02 -18.81 -10.88
N LEU A 35 27.89 -17.50 -11.15
CA LEU A 35 28.34 -16.96 -12.45
C LEU A 35 29.82 -16.51 -12.47
N ALA A 36 30.56 -16.58 -11.35
CA ALA A 36 31.86 -15.88 -11.24
C ALA A 36 33.14 -16.74 -11.24
N GLU A 37 33.14 -18.03 -10.88
CA GLU A 37 34.42 -18.73 -10.62
C GLU A 37 34.38 -20.19 -11.07
N ARG A 38 34.98 -20.48 -12.24
CA ARG A 38 35.46 -21.84 -12.55
C ARG A 38 36.73 -21.78 -13.39
N GLY A 39 37.86 -21.57 -12.72
CA GLY A 39 39.22 -21.79 -13.24
C GLY A 39 39.85 -23.03 -12.60
N MET A 40 40.30 -23.99 -13.42
CA MET A 40 40.89 -25.26 -13.02
C MET A 40 42.39 -25.13 -12.72
N ASP A 41 42.85 -25.53 -11.53
CA ASP A 41 44.26 -25.82 -11.26
C ASP A 41 44.45 -26.82 -10.10
N LEU A 42 45.52 -27.61 -10.11
CA LEU A 42 45.80 -28.72 -9.18
C LEU A 42 45.94 -28.30 -7.70
N ARG A 43 46.20 -27.01 -7.42
CA ARG A 43 46.10 -26.40 -6.07
C ARG A 43 44.68 -26.43 -5.51
N ASN A 44 43.69 -26.59 -6.37
CA ASN A 44 42.29 -26.73 -5.99
C ASN A 44 42.01 -28.07 -5.32
N TYR A 45 42.81 -29.14 -5.43
CA TYR A 45 42.43 -30.41 -4.77
C TYR A 45 42.54 -30.36 -3.23
N ILE A 46 43.60 -29.72 -2.71
CA ILE A 46 43.77 -29.53 -1.25
C ILE A 46 42.84 -28.42 -0.75
N ASN A 47 42.71 -27.34 -1.53
CA ASN A 47 41.71 -26.32 -1.26
C ASN A 47 40.28 -26.87 -1.38
N ASP A 48 39.99 -27.82 -2.25
CA ASP A 48 38.69 -28.48 -2.46
C ASP A 48 38.34 -29.34 -1.27
N LYS A 49 39.30 -30.06 -0.66
CA LYS A 49 38.99 -30.82 0.56
C LYS A 49 38.74 -29.92 1.78
N ILE A 50 39.47 -28.81 1.90
CA ILE A 50 39.22 -27.80 2.95
C ILE A 50 37.93 -27.01 2.67
N ASN A 51 37.68 -26.70 1.41
CA ASN A 51 36.44 -26.08 0.91
C ASN A 51 35.27 -27.06 0.91
N ASP A 52 35.46 -28.38 0.90
CA ASP A 52 34.39 -29.37 1.04
C ASP A 52 33.91 -29.34 2.49
N ILE A 53 34.84 -29.37 3.44
CA ILE A 53 34.50 -29.33 4.87
C ILE A 53 33.91 -27.97 5.26
N ARG A 54 34.48 -26.85 4.77
CA ARG A 54 33.89 -25.51 4.94
C ARG A 54 32.64 -25.29 4.07
N GLY A 55 32.54 -25.97 2.95
CA GLY A 55 31.49 -25.84 1.95
C GLY A 55 30.23 -26.59 2.31
N VAL A 56 30.33 -27.70 3.05
CA VAL A 56 29.16 -28.36 3.65
C VAL A 56 28.47 -27.43 4.63
N ASP A 57 29.23 -26.69 5.44
CA ASP A 57 28.66 -25.70 6.38
C ASP A 57 28.09 -24.48 5.64
N GLN A 58 28.79 -23.96 4.62
CA GLN A 58 28.30 -22.87 3.78
C GLN A 58 27.07 -23.24 2.95
N GLU A 59 27.00 -24.46 2.43
CA GLU A 59 25.87 -24.95 1.63
C GLU A 59 24.65 -25.17 2.52
N LYS A 60 24.86 -25.72 3.74
CA LYS A 60 23.79 -25.82 4.73
C LYS A 60 23.29 -24.44 5.17
N ALA A 61 24.18 -23.50 5.46
CA ALA A 61 23.80 -22.12 5.79
C ALA A 61 23.05 -21.43 4.64
N ARG A 62 23.41 -21.71 3.38
CA ARG A 62 22.71 -21.23 2.19
C ARG A 62 21.31 -21.82 2.09
N GLN A 63 21.17 -23.13 2.28
CA GLN A 63 19.86 -23.80 2.26
C GLN A 63 18.96 -23.28 3.38
N ASP A 64 19.48 -23.12 4.59
CA ASP A 64 18.74 -22.53 5.71
C ASP A 64 18.30 -21.09 5.40
N LYS A 65 19.16 -20.30 4.73
CA LYS A 65 18.82 -18.95 4.27
C LYS A 65 17.72 -18.97 3.21
N ILE A 66 17.78 -19.88 2.24
CA ILE A 66 16.76 -20.08 1.21
C ILE A 66 15.41 -20.37 1.85
N VAL A 67 15.33 -21.35 2.77
CA VAL A 67 14.08 -21.72 3.45
C VAL A 67 13.49 -20.54 4.24
N ARG A 68 14.33 -19.74 4.91
CA ARG A 68 13.88 -18.54 5.60
C ARG A 68 13.34 -17.49 4.65
N LEU A 69 14.02 -17.28 3.51
CA LEU A 69 13.58 -16.34 2.49
C LEU A 69 12.27 -16.78 1.83
N ASP A 70 12.09 -18.08 1.55
CA ASP A 70 10.85 -18.64 1.02
C ASP A 70 9.67 -18.42 1.99
N SER A 71 9.86 -18.69 3.29
CA SER A 71 8.83 -18.42 4.30
C SER A 71 8.46 -16.95 4.34
N LYS A 72 9.47 -16.07 4.35
CA LYS A 72 9.28 -14.61 4.37
C LYS A 72 8.58 -14.11 3.10
N ILE A 73 8.94 -14.62 1.92
CA ILE A 73 8.29 -14.28 0.66
C ILE A 73 6.82 -14.67 0.72
N LYS A 74 6.50 -15.88 1.18
CA LYS A 74 5.11 -16.33 1.31
C LYS A 74 4.28 -15.46 2.26
N GLU A 75 4.86 -15.09 3.40
CA GLU A 75 4.22 -14.16 4.35
C GLU A 75 3.99 -12.78 3.72
N LEU A 76 4.99 -12.24 3.02
CA LEU A 76 4.88 -10.96 2.32
C LEU A 76 3.87 -11.00 1.17
N GLU A 77 3.77 -12.10 0.44
CA GLU A 77 2.76 -12.27 -0.63
C GLU A 77 1.33 -12.23 -0.06
N ASP A 78 1.08 -12.91 1.05
CA ASP A 78 -0.21 -12.88 1.73
C ASP A 78 -0.54 -11.46 2.24
N GLU A 79 0.43 -10.78 2.85
CA GLU A 79 0.22 -9.43 3.38
C GLU A 79 0.02 -8.38 2.29
N VAL A 80 0.78 -8.46 1.18
CA VAL A 80 0.56 -7.62 -0.02
C VAL A 80 -0.84 -7.86 -0.58
N GLY A 81 -1.30 -9.11 -0.65
CA GLY A 81 -2.66 -9.44 -1.11
C GLY A 81 -3.75 -8.82 -0.23
N LYS A 82 -3.60 -8.90 1.10
CA LYS A 82 -4.52 -8.24 2.04
C LYS A 82 -4.48 -6.72 1.90
N SER A 83 -3.29 -6.14 1.85
CA SER A 83 -3.11 -4.68 1.75
C SER A 83 -3.71 -4.14 0.45
N HIS A 84 -3.52 -4.85 -0.67
CA HIS A 84 -4.17 -4.53 -1.94
C HIS A 84 -5.69 -4.51 -1.80
N PHE A 85 -6.28 -5.58 -1.26
CA PHE A 85 -7.73 -5.68 -1.10
C PHE A 85 -8.28 -4.54 -0.23
N ILE A 86 -7.58 -4.21 0.85
CA ILE A 86 -7.94 -3.08 1.73
C ILE A 86 -7.86 -1.75 0.97
N SER A 87 -6.77 -1.49 0.23
CA SER A 87 -6.60 -0.25 -0.54
C SER A 87 -7.70 -0.08 -1.60
N GLU A 88 -8.05 -1.14 -2.32
CA GLU A 88 -9.10 -1.13 -3.34
C GLU A 88 -10.49 -0.91 -2.73
N SER A 89 -10.81 -1.66 -1.67
CA SER A 89 -12.08 -1.54 -0.95
C SER A 89 -12.25 -0.14 -0.34
N PHE A 90 -11.19 0.41 0.25
CA PHE A 90 -11.18 1.77 0.77
C PHE A 90 -11.41 2.77 -0.34
N SER A 91 -10.70 2.67 -1.47
CA SER A 91 -10.87 3.55 -2.62
C SER A 91 -12.31 3.54 -3.14
N ALA A 92 -12.95 2.36 -3.22
CA ALA A 92 -14.36 2.24 -3.60
C ALA A 92 -15.30 2.91 -2.58
N GLN A 93 -15.02 2.82 -1.29
CA GLN A 93 -15.79 3.52 -0.25
C GLN A 93 -15.64 5.04 -0.36
N VAL A 94 -14.43 5.56 -0.58
CA VAL A 94 -14.20 7.01 -0.76
C VAL A 94 -15.01 7.57 -1.92
N VAL A 95 -15.08 6.85 -3.05
CA VAL A 95 -15.91 7.28 -4.19
C VAL A 95 -17.39 7.36 -3.80
N LYS A 96 -17.91 6.37 -3.08
CA LYS A 96 -19.29 6.37 -2.59
C LYS A 96 -19.56 7.54 -1.65
N GLU A 97 -18.67 7.77 -0.68
CA GLU A 97 -18.77 8.89 0.26
C GLU A 97 -18.71 10.24 -0.44
N TYR A 98 -17.85 10.38 -1.45
CA TYR A 98 -17.78 11.60 -2.26
C TYR A 98 -19.12 11.90 -2.94
N HIS A 99 -19.76 10.91 -3.54
CA HIS A 99 -21.07 11.09 -4.17
C HIS A 99 -22.15 11.47 -3.14
N ALA A 100 -22.18 10.80 -1.98
CA ALA A 100 -23.11 11.11 -0.90
C ALA A 100 -22.91 12.55 -0.39
N PHE A 101 -21.65 12.97 -0.19
CA PHE A 101 -21.32 14.33 0.21
C PHE A 101 -21.78 15.36 -0.82
N GLN A 102 -21.53 15.12 -2.11
CA GLN A 102 -21.94 16.05 -3.17
C GLN A 102 -23.47 16.19 -3.26
N GLN A 103 -24.21 15.09 -3.07
CA GLN A 103 -25.67 15.11 -3.02
C GLN A 103 -26.17 15.90 -1.80
N ALA A 104 -25.68 15.59 -0.60
CA ALA A 104 -26.04 16.29 0.62
C ALA A 104 -25.76 17.79 0.53
N LYS A 105 -24.57 18.16 0.05
CA LYS A 105 -24.16 19.54 -0.17
C LYS A 105 -25.11 20.29 -1.13
N ALA A 106 -25.53 19.66 -2.23
CA ALA A 106 -26.44 20.28 -3.19
C ALA A 106 -27.83 20.54 -2.58
N ILE A 107 -28.34 19.58 -1.80
CA ILE A 107 -29.63 19.71 -1.09
C ILE A 107 -29.54 20.82 -0.05
N GLU A 108 -28.54 20.78 0.83
CA GLU A 108 -28.35 21.74 1.91
C GLU A 108 -28.17 23.17 1.39
N MET A 109 -27.42 23.34 0.29
CA MET A 109 -27.22 24.65 -0.33
C MET A 109 -28.51 25.19 -0.96
N LYS A 110 -29.33 24.32 -1.57
CA LYS A 110 -30.64 24.69 -2.11
C LYS A 110 -31.60 25.11 -0.99
N GLU A 111 -31.68 24.34 0.09
CA GLU A 111 -32.53 24.63 1.25
C GLU A 111 -32.11 25.93 1.94
N SER A 112 -30.80 26.11 2.14
CA SER A 112 -30.24 27.33 2.73
C SER A 112 -30.57 28.57 1.89
N LEU A 113 -30.46 28.47 0.55
CA LEU A 113 -30.79 29.59 -0.34
C LEU A 113 -32.30 29.88 -0.35
N ALA A 114 -33.14 28.85 -0.35
CA ALA A 114 -34.59 29.00 -0.27
C ALA A 114 -35.01 29.71 1.04
N ALA A 115 -34.50 29.24 2.18
CA ALA A 115 -34.75 29.84 3.48
C ALA A 115 -34.28 31.31 3.53
N TYR A 116 -33.11 31.61 2.95
CA TYR A 116 -32.61 32.97 2.83
C TYR A 116 -33.56 33.85 2.01
N THR A 117 -34.02 33.38 0.85
CA THR A 117 -34.96 34.13 0.01
C THR A 117 -36.32 34.32 0.68
N ASP A 118 -36.84 33.30 1.37
CA ASP A 118 -38.11 33.38 2.09
C ASP A 118 -38.06 34.42 3.20
N ALA A 119 -36.98 34.41 4.00
CA ALA A 119 -36.74 35.41 5.03
C ALA A 119 -36.64 36.83 4.45
N HIS A 120 -36.01 36.98 3.28
CA HIS A 120 -35.87 38.28 2.63
C HIS A 120 -37.21 38.81 2.10
N VAL A 121 -38.02 37.92 1.50
CA VAL A 121 -39.38 38.26 1.06
C VAL A 121 -40.27 38.61 2.25
N GLU A 122 -40.19 37.87 3.35
CA GLU A 122 -40.95 38.13 4.57
C GLU A 122 -40.61 39.50 5.16
N PHE A 123 -39.31 39.83 5.25
CA PHE A 123 -38.85 41.14 5.71
C PHE A 123 -39.48 42.29 4.91
N TYR A 124 -39.44 42.23 3.58
CA TYR A 124 -40.01 43.30 2.75
C TYR A 124 -41.54 43.33 2.77
N LYS A 125 -42.21 42.18 2.92
CA LYS A 125 -43.66 42.14 3.14
C LYS A 125 -44.03 42.87 4.43
N GLN A 126 -43.32 42.63 5.54
CA GLN A 126 -43.57 43.30 6.82
C GLN A 126 -43.33 44.81 6.73
N VAL A 127 -42.24 45.25 6.09
CA VAL A 127 -41.94 46.68 5.89
C VAL A 127 -42.97 47.36 4.97
N GLY A 128 -43.40 46.69 3.90
CA GLY A 128 -44.35 47.24 2.92
C GLY A 128 -45.82 47.23 3.34
N SER A 129 -46.20 46.43 4.34
CA SER A 129 -47.59 46.31 4.83
C SER A 129 -47.92 47.19 6.04
N GLY A 130 -47.00 48.03 6.50
CA GLY A 130 -47.29 49.04 7.52
C GLY A 130 -46.10 49.27 8.44
N GLY A 131 -45.20 50.15 8.02
CA GLY A 131 -44.28 50.79 8.95
C GLY A 131 -45.04 51.59 10.02
N PRO A 132 -44.50 51.72 11.24
CA PRO A 132 -45.06 52.63 12.24
C PRO A 132 -44.88 54.09 11.78
N LEU A 133 -45.99 54.82 11.69
CA LEU A 133 -46.07 56.27 11.91
C LEU A 133 -46.37 56.54 13.38
#